data_AF-A0A4S2LZ24-F1
#
_entry.id   AF-A0A4S2LZ24-F1
#
_cell.length_a   1.000
_cell.length_b   1.000
_cell.length_c   1.000
_cell.angle_alpha   90.00
_cell.angle_beta   90.00
_cell.angle_gamma   90.00
#
_symmetry.space_group_name_H-M   'P 1'
#
loop_
_entity.id
_entity.type
_entity.pdbx_description
1 polymer ?
#
loop_
_entity_poly.entity_id
_entity_poly.type
_entity_poly.pdbx_seq_one_letter_code
_entity_poly.pdbx_strand_id
1 'polypeptide(L)'
;MGYEVPVTVITIFWLLIGLGGPLLVPKGPNRAMIQLMLVITSVCCYLVWLMCSLAQLSPLFGPKLSTAHIRVLKREWLNTATEPL
;
A
#
# COMPACT_ATOMS: atom_id res chain seq x y z
N MET A 1 -3.57 -11.20 -12.51
CA MET A 1 -3.74 -9.77 -12.85
C MET A 1 -4.12 -8.88 -11.65
N GLY A 2 -4.27 -9.40 -10.42
CA GLY A 2 -4.73 -8.59 -9.28
C GLY A 2 -3.63 -7.84 -8.51
N TYR A 3 -2.49 -8.47 -8.24
CA TYR A 3 -1.43 -7.89 -7.41
C TYR A 3 -0.42 -7.02 -8.20
N GLU A 4 -0.31 -7.24 -9.51
CA GLU A 4 0.62 -6.50 -10.36
C GLU A 4 0.29 -5.00 -10.41
N VAL A 5 -1.00 -4.67 -10.53
CA VAL A 5 -1.47 -3.27 -10.58
C VAL A 5 -1.05 -2.48 -9.34
N PRO A 6 -1.35 -2.90 -8.09
CA PRO A 6 -0.93 -2.16 -6.90
C PRO A 6 0.59 -2.08 -6.76
N VAL A 7 1.34 -3.12 -7.11
CA VAL A 7 2.81 -3.07 -7.11
C VAL A 7 3.32 -1.99 -8.05
N THR A 8 2.90 -2.00 -9.31
CA THR A 8 3.37 -1.02 -10.29
C THR A 8 3.02 0.41 -9.86
N VAL A 9 1.79 0.65 -9.42
CA VAL A 9 1.33 2.00 -9.02
C VAL A 9 2.10 2.52 -7.81
N ILE A 10 2.23 1.71 -6.76
CA ILE A 10 2.88 2.15 -5.51
C ILE A 10 4.40 2.30 -5.69
N THR A 11 5.03 1.43 -6.48
CA THR A 11 6.46 1.59 -6.82
C THR A 11 6.70 2.88 -7.60
N ILE A 12 5.89 3.20 -8.61
CA ILE A 12 6.03 4.45 -9.37
C ILE A 12 5.80 5.66 -8.47
N PHE A 13 4.77 5.63 -7.62
CA PHE A 13 4.46 6.72 -6.69
C PHE A 13 5.65 7.05 -5.77
N TRP A 14 6.21 6.05 -5.09
CA TRP A 14 7.35 6.28 -4.20
C TRP A 14 8.63 6.60 -4.98
N LEU A 15 8.84 6.03 -6.16
CA LEU A 15 9.97 6.41 -7.01
C LEU A 15 9.91 7.89 -7.40
N LEU A 16 8.73 8.41 -7.76
CA LEU A 16 8.54 9.82 -8.08
C LEU A 16 8.80 10.72 -6.85
N ILE A 17 8.43 10.30 -5.65
CA ILE A 17 8.72 11.05 -4.43
C ILE A 17 10.21 11.03 -4.10
N GLY A 18 10.85 9.85 -4.15
CA GLY A 18 12.25 9.65 -3.78
C GLY A 18 13.25 10.22 -4.79
N LEU A 19 12.96 10.16 -6.10
CA LEU A 19 13.82 10.74 -7.14
C LEU A 19 13.33 12.11 -7.62
N GLY A 20 12.03 12.26 -7.88
CA GLY A 20 11.46 13.52 -8.38
C GLY A 20 11.36 14.60 -7.30
N GLY A 21 10.94 14.23 -6.08
CA GLY A 21 10.80 15.16 -4.96
C GLY A 21 12.07 15.99 -4.68
N PRO A 22 13.26 15.38 -4.53
CA PRO A 22 14.50 16.11 -4.31
C PRO A 22 14.87 17.11 -5.41
N LEU A 23 14.45 16.87 -6.66
CA LEU A 23 14.73 17.77 -7.79
C LEU A 23 13.89 19.05 -7.73
N LEU A 24 12.69 18.97 -7.13
CA LEU A 24 11.76 20.09 -6.99
C LEU A 24 12.05 20.99 -5.78
N VAL A 25 12.98 20.62 -4.90
CA VAL A 25 13.29 21.41 -3.70
C VAL A 25 14.01 22.71 -4.07
N PRO A 26 13.45 23.89 -3.72
CA PRO A 26 14.04 25.18 -4.02
C PRO A 26 15.37 25.38 -3.29
N LYS A 27 16.20 26.29 -3.81
CA LYS A 27 17.50 26.63 -3.22
C LYS A 27 17.27 27.37 -1.91
N GLY A 28 17.81 26.84 -0.82
CA GLY A 28 17.75 27.44 0.51
C GLY A 28 18.73 26.77 1.48
N PRO A 29 18.93 27.35 2.68
CA PRO A 29 19.91 26.86 3.66
C PRO A 29 19.68 25.40 4.07
N ASN A 30 18.42 24.96 4.11
CA ASN A 30 18.02 23.63 4.57
C ASN A 30 17.74 22.65 3.41
N ARG A 31 18.15 22.97 2.18
CA ARG A 31 17.81 22.15 0.99
C ARG A 31 18.24 20.70 1.13
N ALA A 32 19.48 20.46 1.57
CA ALA A 32 20.02 19.10 1.70
C ALA A 32 19.25 18.28 2.76
N MET A 33 18.85 18.92 3.86
CA MET A 33 18.06 18.26 4.91
C MET A 33 16.68 17.85 4.37
N ILE A 34 16.00 18.75 3.66
CA ILE A 34 14.68 18.46 3.07
C ILE A 34 14.78 17.32 2.04
N GLN A 35 15.81 17.35 1.19
CA GLN A 35 16.07 16.26 0.23
C GLN A 35 16.29 14.93 0.93
N LEU A 36 17.10 14.91 1.99
CA LEU A 36 17.36 13.71 2.78
C LEU A 36 16.09 13.16 3.42
N MET A 37 15.27 14.03 4.01
CA MET A 37 13.99 13.65 4.61
C MET A 37 13.06 13.02 3.55
N LEU A 38 12.94 13.62 2.37
CA LEU A 38 12.12 13.07 1.27
C LEU A 38 12.61 11.69 0.83
N VAL A 39 13.93 11.51 0.65
CA VAL A 39 14.50 10.22 0.21
C VAL A 39 14.32 9.15 1.28
N ILE A 40 14.70 9.42 2.54
CA ILE A 40 14.61 8.45 3.63
C ILE A 40 13.15 8.06 3.88
N THR A 41 12.23 9.03 3.91
CA THR A 41 10.80 8.75 4.07
C THR A 41 10.28 7.90 2.91
N SER A 42 10.65 8.23 1.67
CA SER A 42 10.23 7.44 0.52
C SER A 42 10.69 5.99 0.59
N VAL A 43 11.94 5.76 0.99
CA VAL A 43 12.51 4.42 1.10
C VAL A 43 11.83 3.66 2.24
N CYS A 44 11.69 4.25 3.42
CA CYS A 44 11.12 3.55 4.57
C CYS A 44 9.64 3.21 4.36
N CYS A 45 8.84 4.15 3.82
CA CYS A 45 7.43 3.90 3.55
C CYS A 45 7.22 2.86 2.45
N TYR A 46 8.05 2.86 1.40
CA TYR A 46 7.99 1.82 0.37
C TYR A 46 8.33 0.45 0.94
N LEU A 47 9.39 0.35 1.75
CA LEU A 47 9.80 -0.92 2.37
C LEU A 47 8.72 -1.46 3.31
N VAL A 48 8.14 -0.63 4.17
CA VAL A 48 7.04 -1.05 5.05
C VAL A 48 5.86 -1.58 4.23
N TRP A 49 5.43 -0.84 3.21
CA TRP A 49 4.34 -1.27 2.35
C TRP A 49 4.65 -2.59 1.62
N LEU A 50 5.86 -2.71 1.06
CA LEU A 50 6.29 -3.89 0.32
C LEU A 50 6.31 -5.12 1.21
N MET A 51 6.92 -5.02 2.40
CA MET A 51 6.99 -6.14 3.34
C MET A 51 5.61 -6.59 3.81
N CYS A 52 4.71 -5.66 4.15
CA CYS A 52 3.33 -5.99 4.51
C CYS A 52 2.57 -6.67 3.37
N SER A 53 2.80 -6.25 2.14
CA SER A 53 2.17 -6.83 0.95
C SER A 53 2.70 -8.23 0.65
N LEU A 54 4.03 -8.42 0.69
CA LEU A 54 4.67 -9.71 0.48
C LEU A 54 4.24 -10.75 1.52
N ALA A 55 4.05 -10.31 2.78
CA ALA A 55 3.58 -11.19 3.86
C ALA A 55 2.20 -11.83 3.60
N GLN A 56 1.39 -11.24 2.71
CA GLN A 56 0.03 -11.69 2.41
C GLN A 56 -0.09 -12.48 1.10
N LEU A 57 0.97 -12.60 0.29
CA LEU A 57 0.89 -13.27 -1.02
C LEU A 57 0.74 -14.79 -0.90
N SER A 58 1.36 -15.40 0.11
CA SER A 58 1.27 -16.83 0.39
C SER A 58 0.86 -17.03 1.85
N PRO A 59 -0.42 -16.80 2.21
CA PRO A 59 -0.86 -16.89 3.59
C PRO A 59 -0.94 -18.36 4.05
N LEU A 60 -0.37 -18.66 5.21
CA LEU A 60 -0.45 -20.00 5.82
C LEU A 60 -1.74 -20.21 6.63
N PHE A 61 -2.32 -19.13 7.15
CA PHE A 61 -3.49 -19.18 8.02
C PHE A 61 -4.53 -18.15 7.60
N GLY A 62 -5.80 -18.57 7.63
CA GLY A 62 -6.94 -17.69 7.43
C GLY A 62 -7.48 -17.09 8.73
N PRO A 63 -8.32 -16.04 8.65
CA PRO A 63 -8.94 -15.43 9.82
C PRO A 63 -9.93 -16.39 10.48
N LYS A 64 -9.89 -16.50 11.82
CA LYS A 64 -10.82 -17.31 12.62
C LYS A 64 -11.95 -16.44 13.16
N LEU A 65 -13.16 -16.58 12.61
CA LEU A 65 -14.34 -15.81 13.01
C LEU A 65 -15.39 -16.71 13.67
N SER A 66 -16.18 -16.14 14.59
CA SER A 66 -17.35 -16.82 15.14
C SER A 66 -18.53 -16.79 14.14
N THR A 67 -19.43 -17.76 14.26
CA THR A 67 -20.55 -17.95 13.33
C THR A 67 -21.45 -16.72 13.23
N ALA A 68 -21.60 -15.94 14.30
CA ALA A 68 -22.36 -14.69 14.29
C ALA A 68 -21.74 -13.65 13.34
N HIS A 69 -20.42 -13.44 13.42
CA HIS A 69 -19.70 -12.51 12.54
C HIS A 69 -19.71 -12.97 11.08
N ILE A 70 -19.61 -14.28 10.83
CA ILE A 70 -19.71 -14.84 9.47
C ILE A 70 -21.08 -14.54 8.85
N ARG A 71 -22.16 -14.65 9.64
CA ARG A 71 -23.52 -14.36 9.17
C ARG A 71 -23.70 -12.88 8.78
N VAL A 72 -23.11 -11.97 9.55
CA VAL A 72 -23.09 -10.53 9.23
C VAL A 72 -22.25 -10.27 7.97
N LEU A 73 -21.03 -10.81 7.90
CA LEU A 73 -20.15 -10.64 6.74
C LEU A 73 -20.84 -11.10 5.44
N LYS A 74 -21.53 -12.25 5.50
CA LYS A 74 -22.27 -12.76 4.35
C LYS A 74 -23.40 -11.83 3.92
N ARG A 75 -24.13 -11.25 4.88
CA ARG A 75 -25.23 -10.32 4.61
C ARG A 75 -24.76 -9.03 3.94
N GLU A 76 -23.69 -8.43 4.46
CA GLU A 76 -23.28 -7.09 4.02
C GLU A 76 -22.35 -7.12 2.79
N TRP A 77 -21.49 -8.13 2.68
CA TRP A 77 -20.44 -8.16 1.66
C TRP A 77 -20.64 -9.22 0.56
N LEU A 78 -21.31 -10.35 0.85
CA LEU A 78 -21.52 -11.41 -0.16
C LEU A 78 -22.88 -11.35 -0.86
N ASN A 79 -23.95 -10.99 -0.15
CA ASN A 79 -25.29 -10.99 -0.74
C ASN A 79 -25.44 -9.95 -1.87
N THR A 80 -24.73 -8.82 -1.77
CA THR A 80 -24.68 -7.77 -2.80
C THR A 80 -23.95 -8.22 -4.07
N ALA A 81 -23.10 -9.25 -3.99
CA ALA A 81 -22.40 -9.81 -5.14
C ALA A 81 -23.21 -10.88 -5.90
N THR A 82 -24.39 -11.24 -5.38
CA THR A 82 -25.25 -12.33 -5.90
C THR A 82 -26.66 -11.90 -6.28
N GLU A 83 -26.93 -10.61 -6.51
CA GLU A 83 -28.15 -10.21 -7.21
C GLU A 83 -28.06 -10.67 -8.69
N PRO A 84 -28.94 -11.58 -9.16
CA PRO A 84 -29.03 -11.85 -10.58
C PRO A 84 -29.76 -10.68 -11.26
N LEU A 85 -29.18 -10.15 -12.34
CA LEU A 85 -29.96 -9.48 -13.39
C LEU A 85 -30.86 -10.50 -14.09
#